data_AF-A0A947WE82-F1
#
_entry.id   AF-A0A947WE82-F1
#
_cell.length_a   1.000
_cell.length_b   1.000
_cell.length_c   1.000
_cell.angle_alpha   90.00
_cell.angle_beta   90.00
_cell.angle_gamma   90.00
#
_symmetry.space_group_name_H-M   'P 1'
#
loop_
_entity.id
_entity.type
_entity.pdbx_description
1 polymer ?
#
loop_
_entity_poly.entity_id
_entity_poly.type
_entity_poly.pdbx_seq_one_letter_code
_entity_poly.pdbx_strand_id
1 'polypeptide(L)'
;MKSERVVVYVWILSCCMLGISGCSDEDVVDPVLLPGDSIMPVEDDSWEHGFPAPTDQDITRFRQWGDTPPPGLVNIQFAGESLTCWPYTGTSYDGAPMDPVNLVFVGEADPVQIRAALMSLDGDRTAYGFPPAAPFDAIWADAVGGDVQTAWAGEEGWLGSVVQLQLGGYAPLRAHLRLFHAGESFGDGGTWTLGGAHFEVMIPGTADHQVLGWEIAQQLVVADLMRSGLLDPDAPLASTGAINAAPSFRDIPPEIYNGLPAELIALVGGPSQPVSESVPLVSDGEGTVLHLTGATPVEPGVFADTVTITYGQFVPRPFCMESPYDWLYVTGPLVFDNRTTVTGGGRYAYRGGYRGVLEATPVDISTGEPVGPSFLAKVSGRQAGRHRGCSSRVVSVDRRMTMETGGPQIHFTRLVNSTTGVKRYDAVTRCLDDE
;
A
#
# COMPACT_ATOMS: atom_id res chain seq x y z
N MET A 1 17.81 -8.69 -76.42
CA MET A 1 18.76 -9.55 -75.68
C MET A 1 19.35 -8.71 -74.55
N LYS A 2 19.26 -9.22 -73.30
CA LYS A 2 20.24 -9.18 -72.17
C LYS A 2 21.35 -8.11 -72.25
N SER A 3 21.78 -7.39 -71.22
CA SER A 3 21.70 -7.58 -69.76
C SER A 3 22.32 -6.36 -69.03
N GLU A 4 21.83 -6.12 -67.81
CA GLU A 4 22.54 -5.83 -66.53
C GLU A 4 23.48 -4.61 -66.36
N ARG A 5 23.08 -3.66 -65.46
CA ARG A 5 23.59 -3.35 -64.08
C ARG A 5 24.76 -2.34 -64.10
N VAL A 6 24.91 -1.29 -63.25
CA VAL A 6 24.84 -1.12 -61.77
C VAL A 6 24.79 0.41 -61.43
N VAL A 7 23.92 0.80 -60.46
CA VAL A 7 24.02 1.72 -59.27
C VAL A 7 24.95 2.97 -59.33
N VAL A 8 24.57 4.21 -58.91
CA VAL A 8 24.61 4.79 -57.53
C VAL A 8 23.79 6.11 -57.39
N TYR A 9 23.24 6.29 -56.19
CA TYR A 9 22.32 7.28 -55.58
C TYR A 9 22.88 8.70 -55.33
N VAL A 10 21.99 9.71 -55.15
CA VAL A 10 21.76 10.48 -53.89
C VAL A 10 20.35 11.13 -53.93
N TRP A 11 19.50 10.83 -52.94
CA TRP A 11 18.31 11.63 -52.56
C TRP A 11 18.40 11.93 -51.06
N ILE A 12 18.17 13.19 -50.69
CA ILE A 12 18.06 13.67 -49.32
C ILE A 12 16.61 13.48 -48.89
N LEU A 13 16.37 12.71 -47.82
CA LEU A 13 15.07 12.58 -47.18
C LEU A 13 15.21 12.97 -45.70
N SER A 14 14.40 13.95 -45.31
CA SER A 14 14.18 14.38 -43.94
C SER A 14 13.30 13.32 -43.26
N CYS A 15 13.83 12.67 -42.22
CA CYS A 15 13.06 11.76 -41.37
C CYS A 15 12.54 12.52 -40.14
N CYS A 16 11.22 12.55 -40.01
CA CYS A 16 10.54 12.73 -38.72
C CYS A 16 10.92 11.57 -37.80
N MET A 17 11.34 11.89 -36.57
CA MET A 17 11.47 10.92 -35.48
C MET A 17 10.08 10.64 -34.91
N LEU A 18 9.50 9.50 -35.27
CA LEU A 18 8.42 8.87 -34.50
C LEU A 18 9.10 8.07 -33.38
N GLY A 19 9.06 8.61 -32.17
CA GLY A 19 9.47 7.91 -30.95
C GLY A 19 8.39 6.91 -30.57
N ILE A 20 8.48 5.68 -31.07
CA ILE A 20 7.73 4.56 -30.51
C ILE A 20 8.48 4.18 -29.22
N SER A 21 7.99 4.63 -28.06
CA SER A 21 8.45 4.16 -26.76
C SER A 21 7.87 2.78 -26.46
N GLY A 22 8.25 1.79 -27.29
CA GLY A 22 8.08 0.41 -26.93
C GLY A 22 9.08 0.09 -25.82
N CYS A 23 8.58 -0.36 -24.67
CA CYS A 23 9.38 -0.93 -23.58
C CYS A 23 10.06 -2.21 -24.10
N SER A 24 11.14 -2.10 -24.87
CA SER A 24 11.92 -3.25 -25.33
C SER A 24 12.78 -3.75 -24.17
N ASP A 25 12.50 -4.98 -23.74
CA ASP A 25 13.22 -5.74 -22.70
C ASP A 25 14.73 -5.98 -22.98
N GLU A 26 15.31 -5.38 -24.02
CA GLU A 26 16.67 -5.72 -24.49
C GLU A 26 17.82 -5.07 -23.70
N ASP A 27 17.55 -4.21 -22.71
CA ASP A 27 18.59 -3.63 -21.82
C ASP A 27 18.56 -4.19 -20.38
N VAL A 28 18.18 -5.46 -20.22
CA VAL A 28 18.29 -6.20 -18.95
C VAL A 28 19.67 -6.86 -18.82
N VAL A 29 20.71 -6.03 -18.73
CA VAL A 29 21.94 -6.42 -18.02
C VAL A 29 22.07 -5.47 -16.84
N ASP A 30 21.71 -5.97 -15.67
CA ASP A 30 21.61 -5.25 -14.40
C ASP A 30 23.01 -4.81 -13.91
N PRO A 31 23.41 -3.52 -13.95
CA PRO A 31 24.67 -3.09 -13.38
C PRO A 31 24.52 -2.58 -11.93
N VAL A 32 23.32 -2.69 -11.33
CA VAL A 32 23.08 -2.25 -9.94
C VAL A 32 22.24 -3.29 -9.19
N LEU A 33 22.69 -4.54 -9.22
CA LEU A 33 22.74 -5.27 -7.95
C LEU A 33 23.94 -4.67 -7.21
N LEU A 34 23.73 -3.82 -6.22
CA LEU A 34 24.83 -3.54 -5.29
C LEU A 34 25.30 -4.90 -4.74
N PRO A 35 26.60 -5.13 -4.53
CA PRO A 35 27.05 -6.36 -3.89
C PRO A 35 26.36 -6.47 -2.52
N GLY A 36 25.39 -7.39 -2.39
CA GLY A 36 24.49 -7.52 -1.23
C GLY A 36 22.99 -7.34 -1.52
N ASP A 37 22.59 -6.91 -2.72
CA ASP A 37 21.21 -6.75 -3.16
C ASP A 37 20.55 -8.04 -3.65
N SER A 38 20.84 -9.19 -3.03
CA SER A 38 19.86 -10.29 -3.15
C SER A 38 18.54 -9.75 -2.63
N ILE A 39 17.54 -9.72 -3.52
CA ILE A 39 16.14 -9.45 -3.16
C ILE A 39 15.82 -10.57 -2.21
N MET A 40 15.97 -10.31 -0.91
CA MET A 40 15.75 -11.23 0.20
C MET A 40 16.06 -12.68 -0.19
N PRO A 41 17.25 -13.22 0.10
CA PRO A 41 17.39 -14.65 -0.04
C PRO A 41 16.22 -15.24 0.74
N VAL A 42 15.34 -15.97 0.02
CA VAL A 42 14.39 -16.90 0.64
C VAL A 42 15.19 -17.94 1.47
N GLU A 43 16.51 -17.94 1.32
CA GLU A 43 17.48 -18.88 1.88
C GLU A 43 17.84 -18.69 3.36
N ASP A 44 17.20 -17.78 4.12
CA ASP A 44 17.23 -17.90 5.59
C ASP A 44 15.94 -18.54 6.14
N ASP A 45 15.54 -19.61 5.48
CA ASP A 45 14.75 -20.71 6.05
C ASP A 45 15.57 -21.51 7.09
N SER A 46 16.66 -20.98 7.66
CA SER A 46 17.35 -21.63 8.78
C SER A 46 16.45 -21.78 10.01
N TRP A 47 15.33 -21.05 10.07
CA TRP A 47 14.25 -21.34 11.00
C TRP A 47 13.55 -22.67 10.72
N GLU A 48 13.42 -23.13 9.48
CA GLU A 48 12.85 -24.46 9.16
C GLU A 48 13.82 -25.59 9.55
N HIS A 49 15.13 -25.32 9.57
CA HIS A 49 16.18 -26.26 9.96
C HIS A 49 16.31 -26.42 11.48
N GLY A 50 15.27 -26.94 12.12
CA GLY A 50 15.28 -27.25 13.55
C GLY A 50 13.95 -27.74 14.10
N PHE A 51 12.88 -27.66 13.31
CA PHE A 51 11.57 -28.14 13.72
C PHE A 51 11.32 -29.55 13.19
N PRO A 52 10.76 -30.46 14.01
CA PRO A 52 10.34 -31.76 13.53
C PRO A 52 9.36 -31.60 12.36
N ALA A 53 9.50 -32.45 11.35
CA ALA A 53 8.56 -32.53 10.24
C ALA A 53 7.14 -32.68 10.82
N PRO A 54 6.16 -31.89 10.37
CA PRO A 54 4.83 -31.91 10.94
C PRO A 54 4.20 -33.30 10.76
N THR A 55 3.52 -33.76 11.81
CA THR A 55 2.44 -34.74 11.66
C THR A 55 1.28 -34.02 10.96
N ASP A 56 0.60 -34.69 10.03
CA ASP A 56 -0.35 -34.11 9.05
C ASP A 56 -1.63 -33.46 9.62
N GLN A 57 -1.73 -33.18 10.92
CA GLN A 57 -2.94 -32.65 11.55
C GLN A 57 -2.78 -31.15 11.91
N ASP A 58 -3.79 -30.37 11.48
CA ASP A 58 -4.05 -28.93 11.73
C ASP A 58 -3.16 -27.87 11.06
N ILE A 59 -2.83 -28.10 9.79
CA ILE A 59 -2.32 -27.05 8.90
C ILE A 59 -3.41 -26.61 7.93
N THR A 60 -3.90 -25.37 8.08
CA THR A 60 -4.72 -24.72 7.05
C THR A 60 -3.78 -24.03 6.06
N ARG A 61 -3.86 -24.41 4.79
CA ARG A 61 -3.14 -23.75 3.69
C ARG A 61 -4.12 -23.13 2.73
N PHE A 62 -3.84 -21.90 2.36
CA PHE A 62 -4.62 -21.14 1.44
C PHE A 62 -3.71 -20.55 0.37
N ARG A 63 -4.16 -20.62 -0.89
CA ARG A 63 -3.44 -20.08 -2.03
C ARG A 63 -4.40 -19.44 -3.01
N GLN A 64 -4.07 -18.24 -3.45
CA GLN A 64 -4.76 -17.53 -4.52
C GLN A 64 -3.78 -17.13 -5.61
N TRP A 65 -4.27 -17.13 -6.85
CA TRP A 65 -3.55 -16.65 -8.01
C TRP A 65 -4.24 -15.40 -8.54
N GLY A 66 -3.46 -14.39 -8.91
CA GLY A 66 -3.97 -13.15 -9.52
C GLY A 66 -4.17 -13.28 -11.02
N ASP A 67 -4.69 -14.41 -11.50
CA ASP A 67 -4.90 -14.65 -12.93
C ASP A 67 -6.28 -14.14 -13.38
N THR A 68 -7.20 -13.94 -12.43
CA THR A 68 -8.55 -13.43 -12.69
C THR A 68 -8.72 -12.02 -12.15
N PRO A 69 -9.45 -11.15 -12.86
CA PRO A 69 -9.85 -9.86 -12.32
C PRO A 69 -10.77 -10.03 -11.11
N PRO A 70 -10.76 -9.08 -10.15
CA PRO A 70 -11.77 -9.04 -9.10
C PRO A 70 -13.15 -8.69 -9.68
N PRO A 71 -14.25 -9.05 -9.00
CA PRO A 71 -15.59 -8.64 -9.42
C PRO A 71 -15.79 -7.13 -9.25
N GLY A 72 -16.80 -6.57 -9.95
CA GLY A 72 -17.21 -5.18 -9.78
C GLY A 72 -16.28 -4.15 -10.43
N LEU A 73 -15.68 -4.49 -11.58
CA LEU A 73 -14.89 -3.54 -12.37
C LEU A 73 -15.76 -2.38 -12.87
N VAL A 74 -15.15 -1.21 -12.96
CA VAL A 74 -15.74 0.05 -13.44
C VAL A 74 -14.91 0.64 -14.58
N ASN A 75 -15.49 1.55 -15.34
CA ASN A 75 -14.78 2.32 -16.36
C ASN A 75 -14.70 3.78 -15.91
N ILE A 76 -13.47 4.30 -15.78
CA ILE A 76 -13.21 5.71 -15.58
C ILE A 76 -12.95 6.34 -16.95
N GLN A 77 -13.62 7.46 -17.26
CA GLN A 77 -13.46 8.16 -18.53
C GLN A 77 -12.93 9.57 -18.29
N PHE A 78 -11.93 9.98 -19.08
CA PHE A 78 -11.40 11.34 -19.06
C PHE A 78 -10.79 11.69 -20.42
N ALA A 79 -11.08 12.89 -20.93
CA ALA A 79 -10.57 13.40 -22.22
C ALA A 79 -10.75 12.46 -23.43
N GLY A 80 -11.77 11.59 -23.42
CA GLY A 80 -12.02 10.61 -24.48
C GLY A 80 -11.29 9.28 -24.32
N GLU A 81 -10.39 9.18 -23.34
CA GLU A 81 -9.72 7.95 -22.92
C GLU A 81 -10.52 7.24 -21.83
N SER A 82 -10.32 5.92 -21.69
CA SER A 82 -11.01 5.10 -20.70
C SER A 82 -10.05 4.11 -20.05
N LEU A 83 -10.19 3.94 -18.73
CA LEU A 83 -9.50 2.90 -17.97
C LEU A 83 -10.54 2.01 -17.29
N THR A 84 -10.47 0.71 -17.54
CA THR A 84 -11.20 -0.30 -16.76
C THR A 84 -10.39 -0.61 -15.51
N CYS A 85 -10.96 -0.46 -14.32
CA CYS A 85 -10.28 -0.80 -13.07
C CYS A 85 -11.21 -1.40 -12.03
N TRP A 86 -10.61 -2.01 -11.00
CA TRP A 86 -11.32 -2.31 -9.77
C TRP A 86 -11.35 -1.04 -8.90
N PRO A 87 -12.51 -0.61 -8.38
CA PRO A 87 -12.62 0.65 -7.65
C PRO A 87 -12.12 0.58 -6.20
N TYR A 88 -11.38 -0.48 -5.86
CA TYR A 88 -10.82 -0.73 -4.54
C TYR A 88 -9.38 -1.24 -4.65
N THR A 89 -8.70 -1.25 -3.52
CA THR A 89 -7.46 -1.97 -3.27
C THR A 89 -7.75 -3.21 -2.41
N GLY A 90 -6.78 -4.12 -2.31
CA GLY A 90 -6.88 -5.33 -1.50
C GLY A 90 -5.53 -5.75 -0.92
N THR A 91 -5.53 -6.72 -0.01
CA THR A 91 -4.31 -7.32 0.56
C THR A 91 -4.00 -8.70 -0.02
N SER A 92 -4.85 -9.17 -0.94
CA SER A 92 -4.81 -10.50 -1.55
C SER A 92 -5.34 -10.46 -3.00
N TYR A 93 -5.78 -11.59 -3.56
CA TYR A 93 -6.37 -11.72 -4.89
C TYR A 93 -7.82 -12.22 -4.89
N ASP A 94 -8.52 -12.21 -3.76
CA ASP A 94 -9.97 -12.60 -3.70
C ASP A 94 -10.93 -11.49 -4.14
N GLY A 95 -10.46 -10.25 -4.26
CA GLY A 95 -11.33 -9.11 -4.53
C GLY A 95 -12.12 -8.64 -3.31
N ALA A 96 -11.68 -8.94 -2.09
CA ALA A 96 -12.17 -8.31 -0.88
C ALA A 96 -11.62 -6.88 -0.78
N PRO A 97 -12.49 -5.85 -0.76
CA PRO A 97 -12.05 -4.46 -0.79
C PRO A 97 -11.47 -4.03 0.57
N MET A 98 -10.34 -3.32 0.54
CA MET A 98 -9.64 -2.78 1.71
C MET A 98 -9.82 -1.26 1.83
N ASP A 99 -9.41 -0.53 0.78
CA ASP A 99 -9.60 0.91 0.62
C ASP A 99 -10.21 1.20 -0.77
N PRO A 100 -11.02 2.26 -0.93
CA PRO A 100 -11.45 2.73 -2.24
C PRO A 100 -10.28 3.34 -3.01
N VAL A 101 -10.34 3.21 -4.34
CA VAL A 101 -9.60 4.09 -5.25
C VAL A 101 -10.33 5.42 -5.28
N ASN A 102 -9.71 6.46 -4.74
CA ASN A 102 -10.29 7.80 -4.61
C ASN A 102 -9.47 8.88 -5.33
N LEU A 103 -8.36 8.49 -5.97
CA LEU A 103 -7.52 9.36 -6.79
C LEU A 103 -7.17 8.63 -8.10
N VAL A 104 -7.19 9.35 -9.21
CA VAL A 104 -6.80 8.82 -10.53
C VAL A 104 -5.92 9.86 -11.21
N PHE A 105 -4.67 9.53 -11.49
CA PHE A 105 -3.72 10.42 -12.13
C PHE A 105 -3.61 10.04 -13.62
N VAL A 106 -3.69 11.03 -14.50
CA VAL A 106 -3.63 10.85 -15.96
C VAL A 106 -2.66 11.83 -16.60
N GLY A 107 -2.16 11.54 -17.79
CA GLY A 107 -1.11 12.34 -18.45
C GLY A 107 0.29 11.90 -18.01
N GLU A 108 1.14 12.81 -17.55
CA GLU A 108 2.49 12.55 -17.02
C GLU A 108 2.45 11.88 -15.61
N ALA A 109 1.64 10.82 -15.48
CA ALA A 109 1.26 10.20 -14.23
C ALA A 109 2.22 9.10 -13.75
N ASP A 110 3.53 9.33 -13.83
CA ASP A 110 4.54 8.44 -13.25
C ASP A 110 4.48 8.51 -11.70
N PRO A 111 4.30 7.39 -10.97
CA PRO A 111 4.21 7.41 -9.51
C PRO A 111 5.46 7.95 -8.81
N VAL A 112 6.65 7.81 -9.40
CA VAL A 112 7.91 8.33 -8.86
C VAL A 112 7.99 9.84 -9.03
N GLN A 113 7.45 10.38 -10.12
CA GLN A 113 7.36 11.83 -10.33
C GLN A 113 6.28 12.46 -9.45
N ILE A 114 5.13 11.80 -9.27
CA ILE A 114 4.10 12.21 -8.31
C ILE A 114 4.70 12.27 -6.90
N ARG A 115 5.45 11.24 -6.49
CA ARG A 115 6.20 11.26 -5.23
C ARG A 115 7.15 12.44 -5.14
N ALA A 116 7.98 12.67 -6.16
CA ALA A 116 8.94 13.77 -6.16
C ALA A 116 8.24 15.13 -6.00
N ALA A 117 7.12 15.32 -6.69
CA ALA A 117 6.30 16.52 -6.60
C ALA A 117 5.79 16.75 -5.17
N LEU A 118 5.14 15.74 -4.59
CA LEU A 118 4.57 15.83 -3.24
C LEU A 118 5.66 16.05 -2.17
N MET A 119 6.81 15.38 -2.28
CA MET A 119 7.92 15.53 -1.33
C MET A 119 8.70 16.84 -1.47
N SER A 120 8.55 17.56 -2.60
CA SER A 120 9.21 18.86 -2.81
C SER A 120 8.51 20.03 -2.11
N LEU A 121 7.27 19.84 -1.69
CA LEU A 121 6.44 20.87 -1.11
C LEU A 121 6.72 21.01 0.39
N ASP A 122 6.58 22.25 0.88
CA ASP A 122 6.45 22.47 2.31
C ASP A 122 5.06 22.01 2.81
N GLY A 123 4.89 21.98 4.12
CA GLY A 123 3.65 21.57 4.76
C GLY A 123 2.57 22.66 4.85
N ASP A 124 2.79 23.89 4.39
CA ASP A 124 1.81 24.97 4.53
C ASP A 124 0.64 24.79 3.56
N ARG A 125 -0.47 24.30 4.10
CA ARG A 125 -1.74 24.12 3.39
C ARG A 125 -2.83 25.08 3.87
N THR A 126 -2.47 26.13 4.61
CA THR A 126 -3.44 27.05 5.21
C THR A 126 -4.28 27.80 4.17
N ALA A 127 -3.72 28.05 2.98
CA ALA A 127 -4.44 28.62 1.84
C ALA A 127 -5.62 27.76 1.36
N TYR A 128 -5.61 26.46 1.67
CA TYR A 128 -6.66 25.49 1.33
C TYR A 128 -7.57 25.16 2.52
N GLY A 129 -7.45 25.91 3.63
CA GLY A 129 -8.30 25.75 4.81
C GLY A 129 -7.85 24.66 5.79
N PHE A 130 -6.73 24.01 5.55
CA PHE A 130 -6.15 23.04 6.49
C PHE A 130 -5.49 23.74 7.68
N PRO A 131 -5.59 23.18 8.90
CA PRO A 131 -5.00 23.79 10.08
C PRO A 131 -3.46 23.69 10.05
N PRO A 132 -2.73 24.65 10.63
CA PRO A 132 -1.30 24.56 10.83
C PRO A 132 -0.98 23.64 12.03
N ALA A 133 -1.33 22.37 11.91
CA ALA A 133 -1.13 21.34 12.93
C ALA A 133 -0.98 19.96 12.31
N ALA A 134 -0.20 19.08 12.94
CA ALA A 134 0.05 17.74 12.44
C ALA A 134 -1.25 16.90 12.35
N PRO A 135 -1.42 16.07 11.30
CA PRO A 135 -0.48 15.87 10.18
C PRO A 135 -0.66 16.88 9.03
N PHE A 136 -1.57 17.84 9.13
CA PHE A 136 -1.95 18.76 8.04
C PHE A 136 -0.85 19.76 7.66
N ASP A 137 0.08 20.06 8.56
CA ASP A 137 1.25 20.91 8.32
C ASP A 137 2.55 20.12 8.09
N ALA A 138 2.46 18.79 7.97
CA ALA A 138 3.62 17.95 7.72
C ALA A 138 4.06 17.99 6.25
N ILE A 139 5.30 17.59 6.00
CA ILE A 139 5.79 17.30 4.65
C ILE A 139 5.57 15.83 4.31
N TRP A 140 5.40 15.51 3.03
CA TRP A 140 5.30 14.13 2.58
C TRP A 140 6.63 13.40 2.79
N ALA A 141 6.55 12.17 3.26
CA ALA A 141 7.69 11.26 3.39
C ALA A 141 7.31 9.87 2.85
N ASP A 142 8.32 9.05 2.54
CA ASP A 142 8.08 7.62 2.30
C ASP A 142 7.44 6.99 3.53
N ALA A 143 6.39 6.22 3.33
CA ALA A 143 5.63 5.64 4.44
C ALA A 143 6.45 4.59 5.20
N VAL A 144 6.30 4.57 6.52
CA VAL A 144 6.81 3.50 7.40
C VAL A 144 5.66 2.63 7.87
N GLY A 145 5.89 1.32 7.81
CA GLY A 145 4.86 0.31 8.05
C GLY A 145 3.75 0.36 7.00
N GLY A 146 2.56 -0.14 7.38
CA GLY A 146 1.47 -0.37 6.44
C GLY A 146 1.70 -1.60 5.56
N ASP A 147 0.63 -2.31 5.25
CA ASP A 147 0.69 -3.49 4.41
C ASP A 147 0.83 -3.13 2.93
N VAL A 148 1.55 -3.97 2.19
CA VAL A 148 1.49 -3.97 0.73
C VAL A 148 0.05 -4.25 0.31
N GLN A 149 -0.51 -3.34 -0.49
CA GLN A 149 -1.80 -3.56 -1.12
C GLN A 149 -1.63 -3.79 -2.62
N THR A 150 -2.66 -4.39 -3.21
CA THR A 150 -2.82 -4.58 -4.65
C THR A 150 -4.02 -3.78 -5.16
N ALA A 151 -3.98 -3.41 -6.42
CA ALA A 151 -5.11 -2.87 -7.18
C ALA A 151 -5.25 -3.68 -8.47
N TRP A 152 -6.28 -3.42 -9.28
CA TRP A 152 -6.43 -4.03 -10.60
C TRP A 152 -6.82 -2.99 -11.63
N ALA A 153 -6.13 -2.95 -12.78
CA ALA A 153 -6.50 -2.08 -13.89
C ALA A 153 -6.01 -2.61 -15.24
N GLY A 154 -6.78 -2.32 -16.29
CA GLY A 154 -6.39 -2.51 -17.68
C GLY A 154 -5.99 -3.95 -18.03
N GLU A 155 -5.12 -4.05 -19.04
CA GLU A 155 -4.52 -5.29 -19.52
C GLU A 155 -3.40 -5.80 -18.59
N GLU A 156 -2.70 -4.88 -17.90
CA GLU A 156 -1.67 -5.22 -16.91
C GLU A 156 -2.25 -6.06 -15.74
N GLY A 157 -3.53 -5.85 -15.44
CA GLY A 157 -4.29 -6.58 -14.44
C GLY A 157 -3.91 -6.17 -13.03
N TRP A 158 -3.51 -7.13 -12.18
CA TRP A 158 -3.16 -6.82 -10.79
C TRP A 158 -1.87 -6.00 -10.68
N LEU A 159 -1.96 -4.89 -9.97
CA LEU A 159 -0.91 -3.90 -9.72
C LEU A 159 -0.47 -3.96 -8.25
N GLY A 160 0.78 -3.61 -7.96
CA GLY A 160 1.29 -3.50 -6.58
C GLY A 160 1.50 -2.05 -6.14
N SER A 161 1.23 -1.74 -4.86
CA SER A 161 1.53 -0.43 -4.26
C SER A 161 3.05 -0.27 -4.06
N VAL A 162 3.76 0.15 -5.12
CA VAL A 162 5.22 0.33 -5.01
C VAL A 162 5.56 1.61 -4.26
N VAL A 163 4.90 2.71 -4.59
CA VAL A 163 5.14 4.00 -3.94
C VAL A 163 4.07 4.21 -2.87
N GLN A 164 4.51 4.39 -1.63
CA GLN A 164 3.65 4.65 -0.48
C GLN A 164 4.21 5.87 0.27
N LEU A 165 3.36 6.86 0.51
CA LEU A 165 3.74 8.11 1.16
C LEU A 165 2.86 8.36 2.38
N GLN A 166 3.38 9.12 3.33
CA GLN A 166 2.63 9.58 4.50
C GLN A 166 2.82 11.07 4.77
N LEU A 167 1.79 11.70 5.34
CA LEU A 167 1.86 12.96 6.05
C LEU A 167 1.74 12.68 7.55
N GLY A 168 2.65 13.26 8.33
CA GLY A 168 2.77 12.99 9.76
C GLY A 168 3.69 11.81 10.07
N GLY A 169 3.91 11.58 11.36
CA GLY A 169 4.63 10.40 11.84
C GLY A 169 3.75 9.15 11.80
N TYR A 170 4.30 8.01 12.23
CA TYR A 170 3.52 6.79 12.38
C TYR A 170 2.36 6.95 13.37
N ALA A 171 2.51 7.84 14.36
CA ALA A 171 1.56 8.10 15.42
C ALA A 171 1.48 9.61 15.74
N PRO A 172 0.37 10.10 16.32
CA PRO A 172 -0.89 9.38 16.51
C PRO A 172 -1.81 9.42 15.27
N LEU A 173 -1.60 10.38 14.37
CA LEU A 173 -2.43 10.63 13.19
C LEU A 173 -1.55 10.69 11.95
N ARG A 174 -2.05 10.16 10.84
CA ARG A 174 -1.40 10.31 9.54
C ARG A 174 -2.41 10.32 8.40
N ALA A 175 -2.03 10.94 7.30
CA ALA A 175 -2.62 10.65 5.99
C ALA A 175 -1.66 9.75 5.23
N HIS A 176 -2.19 8.75 4.54
CA HIS A 176 -1.41 7.77 3.79
C HIS A 176 -1.86 7.78 2.32
N LEU A 177 -0.92 7.67 1.38
CA LEU A 177 -1.17 7.61 -0.05
C LEU A 177 -0.44 6.41 -0.64
N ARG A 178 -1.16 5.55 -1.37
CA ARG A 178 -0.60 4.45 -2.16
C ARG A 178 -0.80 4.75 -3.63
N LEU A 179 0.26 4.59 -4.42
CA LEU A 179 0.22 4.75 -5.88
C LEU A 179 0.43 3.41 -6.58
N PHE A 180 -0.44 3.13 -7.56
CA PHE A 180 -0.46 1.92 -8.37
C PHE A 180 -0.34 2.32 -9.84
N HIS A 181 0.84 2.12 -10.41
CA HIS A 181 1.05 2.39 -11.83
C HIS A 181 0.26 1.39 -12.67
N ALA A 182 -0.71 1.87 -13.46
CA ALA A 182 -1.55 1.01 -14.27
C ALA A 182 -0.88 0.60 -15.59
N GLY A 183 0.17 1.31 -16.02
CA GLY A 183 0.91 0.99 -17.26
C GLY A 183 0.13 1.28 -18.56
N GLU A 184 -1.19 1.41 -18.48
CA GLU A 184 -2.05 1.81 -19.59
C GLU A 184 -1.67 3.18 -20.12
N SER A 185 -1.68 3.32 -21.45
CA SER A 185 -1.40 4.58 -22.11
C SER A 185 -2.57 5.57 -21.97
N PHE A 186 -2.24 6.85 -21.89
CA PHE A 186 -3.20 7.95 -21.93
C PHE A 186 -2.80 8.89 -23.07
N GLY A 187 -3.54 8.85 -24.18
CA GLY A 187 -3.20 9.58 -25.40
C GLY A 187 -1.82 9.18 -25.96
N ASP A 188 -1.12 10.16 -26.57
CA ASP A 188 0.11 9.93 -27.34
C ASP A 188 1.40 9.78 -26.50
N GLY A 189 1.32 9.80 -25.17
CA GLY A 189 2.52 9.72 -24.31
C GLY A 189 2.30 9.72 -22.81
N GLY A 190 1.06 9.83 -22.33
CA GLY A 190 0.75 9.74 -20.92
C GLY A 190 0.49 8.32 -20.45
N THR A 191 0.24 8.18 -19.15
CA THR A 191 -0.14 6.93 -18.50
C THR A 191 -1.23 7.16 -17.46
N TRP A 192 -1.79 6.07 -16.95
CA TRP A 192 -2.68 6.05 -15.80
C TRP A 192 -1.95 5.57 -14.55
N THR A 193 -2.22 6.25 -13.42
CA THR A 193 -1.85 5.77 -12.08
C THR A 193 -3.07 5.86 -11.18
N LEU A 194 -3.39 4.79 -10.46
CA LEU A 194 -4.44 4.80 -9.44
C LEU A 194 -3.85 5.22 -8.09
N GLY A 195 -4.65 5.92 -7.28
CA GLY A 195 -4.30 6.33 -5.93
C GLY A 195 -5.37 5.90 -4.92
N GLY A 196 -4.91 5.34 -3.81
CA GLY A 196 -5.71 5.13 -2.60
C GLY A 196 -5.15 5.97 -1.48
N ALA A 197 -5.92 6.97 -1.04
CA ALA A 197 -5.53 7.86 0.05
C ALA A 197 -6.52 7.79 1.22
N HIS A 198 -6.02 7.65 2.45
CA HIS A 198 -6.85 7.67 3.65
C HIS A 198 -6.19 8.44 4.80
N PHE A 199 -7.03 8.99 5.67
CA PHE A 199 -6.64 9.60 6.94
C PHE A 199 -6.95 8.62 8.06
N GLU A 200 -6.03 8.45 8.99
CA GLU A 200 -6.13 7.40 10.00
C GLU A 200 -5.48 7.78 11.33
N VAL A 201 -5.92 7.08 12.37
CA VAL A 201 -5.39 7.19 13.73
C VAL A 201 -4.79 5.87 14.15
N MET A 202 -3.62 5.92 14.79
CA MET A 202 -3.05 4.74 15.43
C MET A 202 -3.94 4.33 16.60
N ILE A 203 -4.36 3.07 16.64
CA ILE A 203 -5.10 2.55 17.77
C ILE A 203 -4.14 2.52 18.97
N PRO A 204 -4.48 3.13 20.12
CA PRO A 204 -3.57 3.20 21.26
C PRO A 204 -3.11 1.80 21.72
N GLY A 205 -1.79 1.65 21.95
CA GLY A 205 -1.20 0.39 22.41
C GLY A 205 -1.07 -0.68 21.33
N THR A 206 -1.22 -0.32 20.05
CA THR A 206 -1.13 -1.22 18.90
C THR A 206 -0.20 -0.61 17.84
N ALA A 207 0.13 -1.38 16.81
CA ALA A 207 0.71 -0.84 15.57
C ALA A 207 -0.28 -0.86 14.40
N ASP A 208 -1.56 -1.03 14.70
CA ASP A 208 -2.64 -0.97 13.72
C ASP A 208 -3.23 0.44 13.70
N HIS A 209 -3.73 0.81 12.53
CA HIS A 209 -4.42 2.08 12.32
C HIS A 209 -5.88 1.84 12.00
N GLN A 210 -6.72 2.72 12.53
CA GLN A 210 -8.13 2.84 12.14
C GLN A 210 -8.26 3.97 11.14
N VAL A 211 -8.72 3.65 9.93
CA VAL A 211 -9.11 4.65 8.95
C VAL A 211 -10.26 5.49 9.52
N LEU A 212 -10.09 6.80 9.44
CA LEU A 212 -11.04 7.83 9.86
C LEU A 212 -11.75 8.50 8.68
N GLY A 213 -11.23 8.35 7.46
CA GLY A 213 -11.92 8.77 6.24
C GLY A 213 -11.00 8.82 5.02
N TRP A 214 -11.60 8.88 3.83
CA TRP A 214 -10.88 8.97 2.56
C TRP A 214 -10.89 10.39 2.00
N GLU A 215 -11.99 11.13 2.18
CA GLU A 215 -12.20 12.46 1.60
C GLU A 215 -11.16 13.50 2.02
N ILE A 216 -10.80 13.53 3.30
CA ILE A 216 -9.79 14.49 3.81
C ILE A 216 -8.42 14.19 3.21
N ALA A 217 -8.05 12.92 3.10
CA ALA A 217 -6.76 12.53 2.52
C ALA A 217 -6.71 12.80 1.01
N GLN A 218 -7.82 12.57 0.30
CA GLN A 218 -7.99 12.97 -1.10
C GLN A 218 -7.81 14.48 -1.26
N GLN A 219 -8.47 15.29 -0.44
CA GLN A 219 -8.35 16.76 -0.49
C GLN A 219 -6.92 17.23 -0.21
N LEU A 220 -6.20 16.58 0.70
CA LEU A 220 -4.78 16.87 0.96
C LEU A 220 -3.92 16.64 -0.28
N VAL A 221 -4.10 15.52 -0.97
CA VAL A 221 -3.35 15.22 -2.20
C VAL A 221 -3.72 16.20 -3.32
N VAL A 222 -5.00 16.52 -3.48
CA VAL A 222 -5.47 17.49 -4.48
C VAL A 222 -4.88 18.88 -4.22
N ALA A 223 -4.90 19.36 -2.97
CA ALA A 223 -4.32 20.65 -2.59
C ALA A 223 -2.81 20.69 -2.90
N ASP A 224 -2.09 19.63 -2.58
CA ASP A 224 -0.65 19.57 -2.84
C ASP A 224 -0.33 19.47 -4.35
N LEU A 225 -1.14 18.77 -5.14
CA LEU A 225 -0.95 18.80 -6.60
C LEU A 225 -1.31 20.14 -7.25
N MET A 226 -2.26 20.89 -6.69
CA MET A 226 -2.45 22.29 -7.10
C MET A 226 -1.23 23.15 -6.79
N ARG A 227 -0.58 22.93 -5.64
CA ARG A 227 0.62 23.66 -5.20
C ARG A 227 1.88 23.28 -5.98
N SER A 228 1.98 22.04 -6.44
CA SER A 228 3.14 21.55 -7.20
C SER A 228 3.26 22.17 -8.59
N GLY A 229 2.15 22.70 -9.14
CA GLY A 229 2.10 23.27 -10.49
C GLY A 229 2.17 22.22 -11.61
N LEU A 230 1.92 20.94 -11.30
CA LEU A 230 1.95 19.86 -12.29
C LEU A 230 0.64 19.67 -13.05
N LEU A 231 -0.47 20.18 -12.52
CA LEU A 231 -1.79 20.00 -13.12
C LEU A 231 -1.93 20.81 -14.42
N ASP A 232 -2.70 20.25 -15.35
CA ASP A 232 -3.12 20.92 -16.58
C ASP A 232 -3.85 22.25 -16.23
N PRO A 233 -3.45 23.40 -16.81
CA PRO A 233 -4.06 24.69 -16.47
C PRO A 233 -5.50 24.86 -17.00
N ASP A 234 -5.88 24.12 -18.04
CA ASP A 234 -7.17 24.23 -18.71
C ASP A 234 -8.18 23.18 -18.20
N ALA A 235 -7.71 21.98 -17.84
CA ALA A 235 -8.52 20.88 -17.33
C ALA A 235 -7.82 20.10 -16.20
N PRO A 236 -7.53 20.74 -15.03
CA PRO A 236 -6.71 20.15 -13.98
C PRO A 236 -7.38 18.96 -13.27
N LEU A 237 -8.70 19.04 -13.08
CA LEU A 237 -9.48 18.11 -12.28
C LEU A 237 -10.76 17.66 -13.01
N ALA A 238 -11.15 16.42 -12.77
CA ALA A 238 -12.50 15.92 -13.04
C ALA A 238 -12.93 14.94 -11.94
N SER A 239 -14.22 14.63 -11.88
CA SER A 239 -14.73 13.52 -11.07
C SER A 239 -14.76 12.25 -11.93
N THR A 240 -14.51 11.09 -11.30
CA THR A 240 -14.76 9.79 -11.93
C THR A 240 -16.25 9.46 -12.06
N GLY A 241 -17.12 10.25 -11.42
CA GLY A 241 -18.47 9.83 -11.03
C GLY A 241 -18.43 8.71 -10.00
N ALA A 242 -19.59 8.15 -9.67
CA ALA A 242 -19.71 7.05 -8.71
C ALA A 242 -19.03 5.77 -9.22
N ILE A 243 -17.91 5.42 -8.61
CA ILE A 243 -17.12 4.21 -8.89
C ILE A 243 -17.08 3.24 -7.71
N ASN A 244 -17.24 3.72 -6.47
CA ASN A 244 -17.21 2.92 -5.25
C ASN A 244 -18.46 3.16 -4.38
N ALA A 245 -18.50 2.59 -3.17
CA ALA A 245 -19.68 2.62 -2.31
C ALA A 245 -19.95 4.02 -1.72
N ALA A 246 -21.22 4.42 -1.75
CA ALA A 246 -21.76 5.65 -1.14
C ALA A 246 -23.11 5.33 -0.46
N PRO A 247 -23.51 6.06 0.61
CA PRO A 247 -22.84 7.24 1.20
C PRO A 247 -21.72 6.89 2.19
N SER A 248 -21.36 5.62 2.33
CA SER A 248 -20.32 5.16 3.25
C SER A 248 -19.64 3.89 2.75
N PHE A 249 -18.43 3.65 3.25
CA PHE A 249 -17.66 2.43 3.02
C PHE A 249 -16.94 2.07 4.32
N ARG A 250 -17.14 0.87 4.89
CA ARG A 250 -16.63 0.46 6.22
C ARG A 250 -17.10 1.39 7.37
N ASP A 251 -16.78 0.97 8.59
CA ASP A 251 -17.20 1.66 9.81
C ASP A 251 -16.04 1.79 10.81
N ILE A 252 -16.17 2.73 11.74
CA ILE A 252 -15.35 2.85 12.95
C ILE A 252 -16.06 2.11 14.09
N PRO A 253 -15.44 1.09 14.70
CA PRO A 253 -16.01 0.40 15.86
C PRO A 253 -16.26 1.36 17.05
N PRO A 254 -17.32 1.15 17.85
CA PRO A 254 -17.65 2.01 19.00
C PRO A 254 -16.49 2.20 19.98
N GLU A 255 -15.71 1.14 20.22
CA GLU A 255 -14.60 1.12 21.18
C GLU A 255 -13.50 2.10 20.77
N ILE A 256 -13.24 2.22 19.46
CA ILE A 256 -12.27 3.17 18.91
C ILE A 256 -12.91 4.55 18.82
N TYR A 257 -14.14 4.64 18.29
CA TYR A 257 -14.83 5.91 18.08
C TYR A 257 -15.01 6.69 19.39
N ASN A 258 -15.40 6.01 20.47
CA ASN A 258 -15.58 6.61 21.80
C ASN A 258 -14.26 7.02 22.47
N GLY A 259 -13.11 6.62 21.93
CA GLY A 259 -11.79 7.06 22.35
C GLY A 259 -11.25 8.26 21.56
N LEU A 260 -11.92 8.69 20.49
CA LEU A 260 -11.47 9.81 19.66
C LEU A 260 -11.63 11.16 20.38
N PRO A 261 -10.69 12.10 20.21
CA PRO A 261 -10.88 13.50 20.59
C PRO A 261 -12.07 14.15 19.87
N ALA A 262 -12.70 15.14 20.51
CA ALA A 262 -13.86 15.84 19.96
C ALA A 262 -13.56 16.55 18.62
N GLU A 263 -12.34 17.04 18.45
CA GLU A 263 -11.88 17.67 17.21
C GLU A 263 -11.83 16.67 16.05
N LEU A 264 -11.41 15.43 16.29
CA LEU A 264 -11.41 14.38 15.26
C LEU A 264 -12.82 13.93 14.92
N ILE A 265 -13.72 13.88 15.91
CA ILE A 265 -15.14 13.59 15.68
C ILE A 265 -15.77 14.65 14.79
N ALA A 266 -15.52 15.93 15.09
CA ALA A 266 -16.00 17.03 14.28
C ALA A 266 -15.42 16.97 12.87
N LEU A 267 -14.14 16.64 12.73
CA LEU A 267 -13.44 16.52 11.46
C LEU A 267 -14.04 15.41 10.57
N VAL A 268 -14.33 14.23 11.12
CA VAL A 268 -14.94 13.12 10.36
C VAL A 268 -16.47 13.26 10.19
N GLY A 269 -17.06 14.34 10.72
CA GLY A 269 -18.51 14.59 10.64
C GLY A 269 -19.36 13.57 11.41
N GLY A 270 -18.80 12.92 12.43
CA GLY A 270 -19.48 11.85 13.16
C GLY A 270 -20.41 12.34 14.28
N PRO A 271 -21.24 11.45 14.84
CA PRO A 271 -22.17 11.76 15.93
C PRO A 271 -21.46 12.09 17.25
N SER A 272 -22.17 12.73 18.18
CA SER A 272 -21.65 12.94 19.54
C SER A 272 -21.43 11.61 20.28
N GLN A 273 -20.30 11.46 20.96
CA GLN A 273 -20.04 10.37 21.88
C GLN A 273 -20.97 10.40 23.12
N PRO A 274 -21.21 9.25 23.78
CA PRO A 274 -20.82 7.91 23.34
C PRO A 274 -21.77 7.35 22.29
N VAL A 275 -21.24 6.51 21.39
CA VAL A 275 -22.02 5.69 20.45
C VAL A 275 -22.03 4.23 20.91
N SER A 276 -23.10 3.50 20.61
CA SER A 276 -23.23 2.06 20.88
C SER A 276 -23.14 1.19 19.63
N GLU A 277 -23.17 1.80 18.45
CA GLU A 277 -23.10 1.14 17.14
C GLU A 277 -21.91 1.71 16.35
N SER A 278 -21.36 0.92 15.44
CA SER A 278 -20.26 1.36 14.59
C SER A 278 -20.66 2.60 13.79
N VAL A 279 -19.74 3.55 13.64
CA VAL A 279 -19.98 4.80 12.92
C VAL A 279 -19.56 4.64 11.46
N PRO A 280 -20.47 4.79 10.48
CA PRO A 280 -20.09 4.67 9.08
C PRO A 280 -19.06 5.72 8.67
N LEU A 281 -18.05 5.28 7.92
CA LEU A 281 -17.08 6.18 7.31
C LEU A 281 -17.68 6.75 6.03
N VAL A 282 -17.89 8.06 6.01
CA VAL A 282 -18.50 8.76 4.88
C VAL A 282 -17.61 8.63 3.64
N SER A 283 -18.25 8.33 2.51
CA SER A 283 -17.67 8.26 1.17
C SER A 283 -18.70 8.77 0.19
N ASP A 284 -18.30 9.65 -0.73
CA ASP A 284 -19.19 10.11 -1.80
C ASP A 284 -19.31 9.10 -2.96
N GLY A 285 -18.50 8.03 -2.94
CA GLY A 285 -18.48 7.01 -3.98
C GLY A 285 -17.62 7.37 -5.18
N GLU A 286 -17.03 8.56 -5.20
CA GLU A 286 -16.31 9.12 -6.33
C GLU A 286 -14.80 9.13 -6.06
N GLY A 287 -14.03 9.28 -7.13
CA GLY A 287 -12.61 9.62 -7.07
C GLY A 287 -12.36 10.93 -7.80
N THR A 288 -11.24 11.57 -7.49
CA THR A 288 -10.78 12.73 -8.24
C THR A 288 -9.78 12.33 -9.32
N VAL A 289 -10.08 12.67 -10.57
CA VAL A 289 -9.15 12.61 -11.69
C VAL A 289 -8.26 13.86 -11.67
N LEU A 290 -6.94 13.66 -11.69
CA LEU A 290 -5.89 14.67 -11.66
C LEU A 290 -5.11 14.59 -12.98
N HIS A 291 -5.28 15.59 -13.84
CA HIS A 291 -4.61 15.63 -15.14
C HIS A 291 -3.24 16.31 -15.00
N LEU A 292 -2.18 15.52 -15.10
CA LEU A 292 -0.80 15.95 -14.96
C LEU A 292 -0.20 16.22 -16.34
N THR A 293 0.21 17.45 -16.60
CA THR A 293 0.95 17.83 -17.82
C THR A 293 2.41 18.19 -17.53
N GLY A 294 2.77 18.30 -16.25
CA GLY A 294 4.12 18.58 -15.81
C GLY A 294 4.80 17.37 -15.18
N ALA A 295 6.12 17.46 -15.07
CA ALA A 295 6.99 16.50 -14.39
C ALA A 295 7.80 17.22 -13.31
N THR A 296 8.01 16.58 -12.16
CA THR A 296 8.96 17.06 -11.14
C THR A 296 10.29 16.29 -11.26
N PRO A 297 11.45 16.97 -11.26
CA PRO A 297 12.74 16.30 -11.21
C PRO A 297 12.83 15.36 -10.01
N VAL A 298 13.19 14.10 -10.28
CA VAL A 298 13.36 13.09 -9.25
C VAL A 298 14.69 13.33 -8.54
N GLU A 299 14.66 13.56 -7.23
CA GLU A 299 15.87 13.66 -6.40
C GLU A 299 16.43 12.24 -6.13
N PRO A 300 17.64 11.91 -6.64
CA PRO A 300 18.25 10.61 -6.38
C PRO A 300 18.74 10.56 -4.93
N GLY A 301 18.52 9.44 -4.26
CA GLY A 301 18.93 9.32 -2.87
C GLY A 301 18.57 7.98 -2.24
N VAL A 302 19.03 7.82 -1.01
CA VAL A 302 18.62 6.74 -0.12
C VAL A 302 17.96 7.40 1.09
N PHE A 303 16.69 7.11 1.28
CA PHE A 303 15.87 7.61 2.38
C PHE A 303 15.60 6.45 3.32
N ALA A 304 15.78 6.65 4.62
CA ALA A 304 15.55 5.61 5.60
C ALA A 304 14.89 6.20 6.84
N ASP A 305 13.98 5.43 7.41
CA ASP A 305 13.28 5.80 8.64
C ASP A 305 13.09 4.55 9.52
N THR A 306 12.98 4.78 10.82
CA THR A 306 12.81 3.73 11.83
C THR A 306 11.95 4.26 12.95
N VAL A 307 10.88 3.54 13.27
CA VAL A 307 9.99 3.86 14.39
C VAL A 307 9.84 2.65 15.29
N THR A 308 9.74 2.89 16.59
CA THR A 308 9.43 1.84 17.58
C THR A 308 8.09 2.13 18.21
N ILE A 309 7.20 1.14 18.14
CA ILE A 309 5.85 1.19 18.74
C ILE A 309 5.83 0.19 19.90
N THR A 310 5.24 0.58 21.02
CA THR A 310 5.11 -0.32 22.17
C THR A 310 3.68 -0.82 22.24
N TYR A 311 3.51 -2.14 22.11
CA TYR A 311 2.25 -2.81 22.33
C TYR A 311 1.87 -2.76 23.82
N GLY A 312 0.57 -2.65 24.07
CA GLY A 312 -0.01 -2.65 25.40
C GLY A 312 -1.53 -2.76 25.33
N GLN A 313 -2.03 -3.78 24.64
CA GLN A 313 -3.46 -3.93 24.32
C GLN A 313 -3.98 -5.35 24.56
N PHE A 314 -5.28 -5.45 24.75
CA PHE A 314 -6.01 -6.72 24.68
C PHE A 314 -6.36 -7.01 23.23
N VAL A 315 -5.99 -8.19 22.74
CA VAL A 315 -6.35 -8.68 21.41
C VAL A 315 -7.06 -10.02 21.51
N PRO A 316 -8.06 -10.31 20.67
CA PRO A 316 -8.50 -11.67 20.51
C PRO A 316 -7.31 -12.50 20.02
N ARG A 317 -7.22 -13.75 20.46
CA ARG A 317 -6.17 -14.67 20.01
C ARG A 317 -6.22 -14.72 18.47
N PRO A 318 -5.15 -14.30 17.77
CA PRO A 318 -5.27 -13.94 16.35
C PRO A 318 -5.44 -15.14 15.40
N PHE A 319 -5.07 -16.34 15.86
CA PHE A 319 -5.21 -17.60 15.14
C PHE A 319 -5.34 -18.72 16.17
N CYS A 320 -5.92 -19.85 15.77
CA CYS A 320 -6.13 -21.00 16.66
C CYS A 320 -7.01 -20.67 17.88
N MET A 321 -8.05 -19.86 17.68
CA MET A 321 -9.08 -19.63 18.71
C MET A 321 -9.94 -20.88 18.86
N GLU A 322 -10.15 -21.31 20.10
CA GLU A 322 -11.12 -22.34 20.46
C GLU A 322 -12.47 -21.70 20.82
N SER A 323 -12.44 -20.46 21.30
CA SER A 323 -13.59 -19.72 21.81
C SER A 323 -13.51 -18.23 21.45
N PRO A 324 -14.66 -17.55 21.26
CA PRO A 324 -14.70 -16.09 21.11
C PRO A 324 -14.20 -15.32 22.35
N TYR A 325 -13.98 -16.00 23.46
CA TYR A 325 -13.45 -15.44 24.71
C TYR A 325 -11.95 -15.70 24.91
N ASP A 326 -11.25 -16.22 23.89
CA ASP A 326 -9.80 -16.39 23.95
C ASP A 326 -9.10 -15.07 23.67
N TRP A 327 -8.68 -14.38 24.74
CA TRP A 327 -8.02 -13.07 24.66
C TRP A 327 -6.60 -13.11 25.22
N LEU A 328 -5.75 -12.28 24.65
CA LEU A 328 -4.37 -12.08 25.07
C LEU A 328 -4.17 -10.60 25.40
N TYR A 329 -3.52 -10.32 26.53
CA TYR A 329 -2.88 -9.03 26.77
C TYR A 329 -1.46 -9.09 26.21
N VAL A 330 -1.19 -8.29 25.17
CA VAL A 330 0.08 -8.31 24.43
C VAL A 330 0.86 -7.03 24.70
N THR A 331 2.12 -7.17 25.12
CA THR A 331 3.01 -6.07 25.46
C THR A 331 4.39 -6.20 24.81
N GLY A 332 5.06 -5.07 24.64
CA GLY A 332 6.46 -5.03 24.20
C GLY A 332 6.69 -4.25 22.92
N PRO A 333 7.96 -4.02 22.54
CA PRO A 333 8.29 -3.16 21.41
C PRO A 333 8.21 -3.90 20.07
N LEU A 334 7.71 -3.18 19.06
CA LEU A 334 7.75 -3.51 17.65
C LEU A 334 8.58 -2.43 16.94
N VAL A 335 9.65 -2.84 16.26
CA VAL A 335 10.49 -1.93 15.49
C VAL A 335 10.11 -2.05 14.04
N PHE A 336 9.75 -0.92 13.42
CA PHE A 336 9.53 -0.78 11.99
C PHE A 336 10.73 -0.11 11.35
N ASP A 337 11.12 -0.59 10.18
CA ASP A 337 12.14 0.04 9.36
C ASP A 337 11.64 0.19 7.93
N ASN A 338 12.03 1.28 7.28
CA ASN A 338 11.86 1.46 5.85
C ASN A 338 13.13 2.07 5.26
N ARG A 339 13.47 1.63 4.05
CA ARG A 339 14.57 2.14 3.26
C ARG A 339 14.16 2.21 1.79
N THR A 340 14.11 3.42 1.28
CA THR A 340 13.80 3.74 -0.11
C THR A 340 15.07 4.18 -0.84
N THR A 341 15.26 3.70 -2.06
CA THR A 341 16.33 4.10 -2.97
C THR A 341 15.70 4.63 -4.25
N VAL A 342 16.13 5.83 -4.66
CA VAL A 342 15.69 6.48 -5.88
C VAL A 342 16.92 6.83 -6.72
N THR A 343 16.88 6.53 -8.01
CA THR A 343 17.96 6.87 -8.94
C THR A 343 17.57 8.05 -9.83
N GLY A 344 18.56 8.75 -10.40
CA GLY A 344 18.29 9.86 -11.33
C GLY A 344 17.61 9.45 -12.64
N GLY A 345 17.53 8.15 -12.94
CA GLY A 345 16.75 7.62 -14.06
C GLY A 345 15.31 7.24 -13.68
N GLY A 346 14.78 7.73 -12.56
CA GLY A 346 13.40 7.44 -12.11
C GLY A 346 13.18 6.03 -11.58
N ARG A 347 14.24 5.23 -11.37
CA ARG A 347 14.07 3.92 -10.71
C ARG A 347 13.81 4.12 -9.24
N TYR A 348 12.79 3.46 -8.72
CA TYR A 348 12.40 3.47 -7.32
C TYR A 348 12.43 2.06 -6.77
N ALA A 349 12.97 1.89 -5.57
CA ALA A 349 12.87 0.64 -4.82
C ALA A 349 12.73 0.94 -3.33
N TYR A 350 11.95 0.15 -2.62
CA TYR A 350 11.91 0.19 -1.16
C TYR A 350 12.10 -1.21 -0.57
N ARG A 351 12.61 -1.24 0.65
CA ARG A 351 12.62 -2.39 1.55
C ARG A 351 12.20 -1.90 2.92
N GLY A 352 11.21 -2.55 3.51
CA GLY A 352 10.79 -2.24 4.86
C GLY A 352 10.27 -3.47 5.55
N GLY A 353 9.85 -3.28 6.79
CA GLY A 353 9.32 -4.37 7.58
C GLY A 353 9.15 -3.97 9.03
N TYR A 354 8.86 -4.98 9.82
CA TYR A 354 8.76 -4.84 11.25
C TYR A 354 9.28 -6.10 11.95
N ARG A 355 9.71 -5.98 13.20
CA ARG A 355 10.07 -7.11 14.04
C ARG A 355 9.92 -6.80 15.52
N GLY A 356 9.50 -7.80 16.28
CA GLY A 356 9.31 -7.69 17.72
C GLY A 356 9.26 -9.05 18.39
N VAL A 357 9.65 -9.08 19.67
CA VAL A 357 9.35 -10.17 20.58
C VAL A 357 8.45 -9.57 21.64
N LEU A 358 7.19 -9.98 21.59
CA LEU A 358 6.14 -9.51 22.47
C LEU A 358 5.92 -10.53 23.58
N GLU A 359 5.51 -10.05 24.75
CA GLU A 359 4.96 -10.89 25.80
C GLU A 359 3.45 -10.96 25.61
N ALA A 360 2.89 -12.16 25.62
CA ALA A 360 1.47 -12.41 25.48
C ALA A 360 0.97 -13.14 26.73
N THR A 361 -0.03 -12.59 27.39
CA THR A 361 -0.62 -13.14 28.61
C THR A 361 -2.07 -13.53 28.33
N PRO A 362 -2.47 -14.81 28.47
CA PRO A 362 -3.89 -15.19 28.45
C PRO A 362 -4.67 -14.43 29.52
N VAL A 363 -5.79 -13.82 29.14
CA VAL A 363 -6.64 -13.05 30.06
C VAL A 363 -8.11 -13.41 29.92
N ASP A 364 -8.84 -13.32 31.03
CA ASP A 364 -10.29 -13.30 31.00
C ASP A 364 -10.73 -11.87 30.64
N ILE A 365 -11.28 -11.71 29.43
CA ILE A 365 -11.68 -10.38 28.94
C ILE A 365 -12.77 -9.70 29.79
N SER A 366 -13.54 -10.47 30.57
CA SER A 366 -14.58 -9.90 31.44
C SER A 366 -14.03 -9.26 32.71
N THR A 367 -12.86 -9.68 33.16
CA THR A 367 -12.20 -9.18 34.39
C THR A 367 -10.89 -8.45 34.10
N GLY A 368 -10.26 -8.69 32.95
CA GLY A 368 -8.92 -8.23 32.60
C GLY A 368 -7.80 -9.02 33.29
N GLU A 369 -8.14 -10.03 34.09
CA GLU A 369 -7.17 -10.76 34.91
C GLU A 369 -6.51 -11.90 34.13
N PRO A 370 -5.21 -12.18 34.37
CA PRO A 370 -4.52 -13.32 33.77
C PRO A 370 -5.18 -14.66 34.12
N VAL A 371 -5.42 -15.52 33.12
CA VAL A 371 -5.94 -16.89 33.29
C VAL A 371 -4.89 -17.98 33.08
N GLY A 372 -3.67 -17.59 32.68
CA GLY A 372 -2.57 -18.50 32.41
C GLY A 372 -1.21 -17.80 32.46
N PRO A 373 -0.10 -18.57 32.36
CA PRO A 373 1.23 -18.00 32.30
C PRO A 373 1.44 -17.20 31.01
N SER A 374 2.22 -16.13 31.10
CA SER A 374 2.68 -15.38 29.92
C SER A 374 3.64 -16.22 29.08
N PHE A 375 3.62 -16.00 27.78
CA PHE A 375 4.51 -16.62 26.81
C PHE A 375 5.01 -15.59 25.80
N LEU A 376 6.02 -15.96 25.02
CA LEU A 376 6.59 -15.07 24.01
C LEU A 376 5.88 -15.25 22.67
N ALA A 377 5.57 -14.12 22.03
CA ALA A 377 5.11 -14.05 20.66
C ALA A 377 6.17 -13.35 19.80
N LYS A 378 6.70 -14.05 18.80
CA LYS A 378 7.60 -13.48 17.79
C LYS A 378 6.78 -13.01 16.61
N VAL A 379 6.93 -11.75 16.27
CA VAL A 379 6.22 -11.14 15.14
C VAL A 379 7.24 -10.48 14.21
N SER A 380 7.05 -10.65 12.91
CA SER A 380 7.89 -10.01 11.91
C SER A 380 7.17 -9.93 10.58
N GLY A 381 7.31 -8.78 9.92
CA GLY A 381 6.91 -8.60 8.53
C GLY A 381 8.08 -8.07 7.72
N ARG A 382 8.15 -8.42 6.44
CA ARG A 382 9.11 -7.85 5.49
C ARG A 382 8.42 -7.61 4.16
N GLN A 383 8.66 -6.43 3.61
CA GLN A 383 8.14 -6.00 2.34
C GLN A 383 9.22 -5.36 1.48
N ALA A 384 9.09 -5.52 0.18
CA ALA A 384 9.95 -4.87 -0.79
C ALA A 384 9.16 -4.58 -2.06
N GLY A 385 9.43 -3.43 -2.66
CA GLY A 385 8.87 -3.09 -3.97
C GLY A 385 9.88 -2.39 -4.85
N ARG A 386 9.66 -2.46 -6.16
CA ARG A 386 10.45 -1.77 -7.17
C ARG A 386 9.59 -1.34 -8.34
N HIS A 387 9.92 -0.18 -8.89
CA HIS A 387 9.33 0.38 -10.09
C HIS A 387 10.43 0.87 -11.03
N ARG A 388 10.30 0.50 -12.31
CA ARG A 388 11.21 0.90 -13.39
C ARG A 388 10.40 1.02 -14.68
N GLY A 389 10.02 2.24 -15.06
CA GLY A 389 9.19 2.50 -16.24
C GLY A 389 7.93 1.65 -16.20
N CYS A 390 7.65 0.91 -17.28
CA CYS A 390 6.48 0.04 -17.39
C CYS A 390 6.43 -1.14 -16.38
N SER A 391 7.52 -1.42 -15.65
CA SER A 391 7.60 -2.62 -14.80
C SER A 391 7.49 -2.31 -13.31
N SER A 392 6.67 -3.09 -12.59
CA SER A 392 6.58 -3.02 -11.14
C SER A 392 6.58 -4.40 -10.50
N ARG A 393 7.10 -4.49 -9.29
CA ARG A 393 7.04 -5.70 -8.47
C ARG A 393 6.97 -5.33 -7.00
N VAL A 394 6.10 -6.01 -6.26
CA VAL A 394 6.03 -5.98 -4.80
C VAL A 394 6.03 -7.39 -4.24
N VAL A 395 6.63 -7.54 -3.06
CA VAL A 395 6.62 -8.76 -2.26
C VAL A 395 6.37 -8.36 -0.82
N SER A 396 5.48 -9.07 -0.13
CA SER A 396 5.29 -8.98 1.31
C SER A 396 5.29 -10.37 1.93
N VAL A 397 5.83 -10.47 3.14
CA VAL A 397 5.81 -11.66 3.98
C VAL A 397 5.49 -11.23 5.40
N ASP A 398 4.44 -11.80 5.98
CA ASP A 398 4.08 -11.62 7.39
C ASP A 398 4.26 -12.94 8.14
N ARG A 399 4.78 -12.88 9.36
CA ARG A 399 4.94 -14.04 10.22
C ARG A 399 4.65 -13.69 11.67
N ARG A 400 3.78 -14.48 12.28
CA ARG A 400 3.41 -14.40 13.69
C ARG A 400 3.53 -15.79 14.29
N MET A 401 4.20 -15.89 15.44
CA MET A 401 4.44 -17.17 16.10
C MET A 401 4.29 -16.99 17.61
N THR A 402 3.48 -17.82 18.26
CA THR A 402 3.45 -17.92 19.72
C THR A 402 4.31 -19.10 20.18
N MET A 403 4.84 -19.05 21.40
CA MET A 403 5.64 -20.12 22.02
C MET A 403 4.97 -20.57 23.31
N GLU A 404 3.76 -21.11 23.19
CA GLU A 404 2.94 -21.55 24.32
C GLU A 404 3.44 -22.86 24.92
N THR A 405 2.99 -23.18 26.13
CA THR A 405 3.39 -24.40 26.83
C THR A 405 2.98 -25.67 26.08
N GLY A 406 1.89 -25.63 25.30
CA GLY A 406 1.44 -26.68 24.38
C GLY A 406 2.18 -26.71 23.03
N GLY A 407 3.10 -25.77 22.78
CA GLY A 407 3.92 -25.71 21.56
C GLY A 407 3.69 -24.46 20.71
N PRO A 408 4.45 -24.30 19.61
CA PRO A 408 4.37 -23.10 18.78
C PRO A 408 3.17 -23.10 17.84
N GLN A 409 2.35 -22.05 17.90
CA GLN A 409 1.34 -21.76 16.87
C GLN A 409 1.91 -20.76 15.85
N ILE A 410 1.55 -20.90 14.58
CA ILE A 410 2.16 -20.12 13.49
C ILE A 410 1.09 -19.59 12.54
N HIS A 411 1.19 -18.30 12.22
CA HIS A 411 0.53 -17.71 11.07
C HIS A 411 1.58 -17.09 10.14
N PHE A 412 1.43 -17.36 8.85
CA PHE A 412 2.32 -16.88 7.80
C PHE A 412 1.49 -16.44 6.60
N THR A 413 1.79 -15.27 6.05
CA THR A 413 1.25 -14.84 4.76
C THR A 413 2.36 -14.40 3.84
N ARG A 414 2.13 -14.54 2.54
CA ARG A 414 3.04 -14.09 1.50
C ARG A 414 2.26 -13.58 0.32
N LEU A 415 2.54 -12.34 -0.07
CA LEU A 415 2.04 -11.71 -1.29
C LEU A 415 3.20 -11.50 -2.26
N VAL A 416 3.01 -11.85 -3.53
CA VAL A 416 3.94 -11.52 -4.63
C VAL A 416 3.11 -10.99 -5.78
N ASN A 417 3.37 -9.76 -6.20
CA ASN A 417 2.79 -9.17 -7.41
C ASN A 417 3.91 -8.66 -8.31
N SER A 418 3.91 -9.03 -9.58
CA SER A 418 4.85 -8.56 -10.59
C SER A 418 4.09 -8.36 -11.90
N THR A 419 4.28 -7.23 -12.59
CA THR A 419 3.62 -6.96 -13.88
C THR A 419 3.96 -8.03 -14.91
N THR A 420 5.23 -8.42 -15.00
CA THR A 420 5.74 -9.43 -15.94
C THR A 420 5.86 -10.84 -15.35
N GLY A 421 5.28 -11.11 -14.17
CA GLY A 421 5.59 -12.33 -13.42
C GLY A 421 4.45 -12.88 -12.59
N VAL A 422 4.81 -13.62 -11.55
CA VAL A 422 3.86 -14.32 -10.68
C VAL A 422 3.04 -13.31 -9.86
N LYS A 423 1.72 -13.52 -9.87
CA LYS A 423 0.74 -12.88 -9.00
C LYS A 423 0.18 -13.95 -8.06
N ARG A 424 0.66 -14.02 -6.81
CA ARG A 424 0.33 -15.10 -5.88
C ARG A 424 0.24 -14.63 -4.44
N TYR A 425 -0.81 -15.07 -3.76
CA TYR A 425 -0.98 -14.94 -2.32
C TYR A 425 -1.00 -16.34 -1.69
N ASP A 426 -0.19 -16.56 -0.67
CA ASP A 426 -0.16 -17.78 0.14
C ASP A 426 -0.44 -17.40 1.60
N ALA A 427 -1.27 -18.18 2.29
CA ALA A 427 -1.42 -18.09 3.74
C ALA A 427 -1.37 -19.48 4.36
N VAL A 428 -0.70 -19.58 5.51
CA VAL A 428 -0.56 -20.82 6.27
C VAL A 428 -0.83 -20.52 7.74
N THR A 429 -1.74 -21.27 8.32
CA THR A 429 -2.00 -21.28 9.77
C THR A 429 -1.77 -22.69 10.29
N ARG A 430 -1.03 -22.79 11.40
CA ARG A 430 -0.79 -24.04 12.12
C ARG A 430 -1.19 -23.87 13.57
N CYS A 431 -2.10 -24.73 14.01
CA CYS A 431 -2.52 -24.88 15.39
C CYS A 431 -1.94 -26.20 15.91
N LEU A 432 -1.52 -26.24 17.16
CA LEU A 432 -1.12 -27.48 17.82
C LEU A 432 -2.15 -27.78 18.89
N ASP A 433 -2.56 -29.04 19.00
CA ASP A 433 -3.37 -29.53 20.10
C ASP A 433 -2.53 -29.64 21.38
N ASP A 434 -3.16 -29.42 22.53
CA ASP A 434 -2.62 -29.82 23.83
C ASP A 434 -2.57 -31.37 23.88
N GLU A 435 -1.36 -31.96 23.87
CA GLU A 435 -1.16 -33.41 24.05
C GLU A 435 -1.69 -33.95 25.39
#